data_AF-X1PSN8-F1
#
_entry.id   AF-X1PSN8-F1
#
_cell.length_a   1.000
_cell.length_b   1.000
_cell.length_c   1.000
_cell.angle_alpha   90.00
_cell.angle_beta   90.00
_cell.angle_gamma   90.00
#
_symmetry.space_group_name_H-M   'P 1'
#
loop_
_entity.id
_entity.type
_entity.pdbx_description
1 polymer ?
#
loop_
_entity_poly.entity_id
_entity_poly.type
_entity_poly.pdbx_seq_one_letter_code
_entity_poly.pdbx_strand_id
1 'polypeptide(L)'
;MEKNRGAPLASIVASLLADKPAEAAPPWVKVDYIIEALTTLIPVLAEVAVGQTQLVEGQTRLVEAIQQWLAAQGIAPPGVEVTVSAPWVAKEPEQIFSQAIRTAAIFYSDKMVNWTRGKRLSIKVESSLDQDCDIQLIGNIADTRELATDVGDLLTCLAGGNISAGPSWDDWHPYIGVRIETAVAPTAGILTISAVIQE
;
A
#
# COMPACT_ATOMS: atom_id res chain seq x y z
N MET A 1 -1.65 -47.22 -0.47
CA MET A 1 -1.86 -47.68 -1.86
C MET A 1 -3.28 -47.27 -2.25
N GLU A 2 -3.47 -46.00 -2.58
CA GLU A 2 -4.79 -45.45 -2.94
C GLU A 2 -5.19 -45.97 -4.32
N LYS A 3 -6.29 -46.71 -4.35
CA LYS A 3 -6.91 -47.20 -5.59
C LYS A 3 -7.37 -45.97 -6.37
N ASN A 4 -6.87 -45.80 -7.59
CA ASN A 4 -7.18 -44.68 -8.47
C ASN A 4 -8.70 -44.69 -8.84
N ARG A 5 -9.55 -44.00 -8.05
CA ARG A 5 -11.03 -44.07 -8.14
C ARG A 5 -11.62 -43.30 -9.34
N GLY A 6 -10.82 -42.51 -10.05
CA GLY A 6 -11.30 -41.76 -11.24
C GLY A 6 -11.50 -42.62 -12.49
N ALA A 7 -10.69 -43.67 -12.67
CA ALA A 7 -10.80 -44.60 -13.80
C ALA A 7 -12.09 -45.43 -13.83
N PRO A 8 -12.60 -46.01 -12.72
CA PRO A 8 -13.85 -46.76 -12.73
C PRO A 8 -15.09 -45.89 -12.96
N LEU A 9 -15.12 -44.65 -12.44
CA LEU A 9 -16.24 -43.73 -12.64
C LEU A 9 -16.43 -43.34 -14.11
N ALA A 10 -15.34 -42.97 -14.78
CA ALA A 10 -15.37 -42.66 -16.21
C ALA A 10 -15.81 -43.86 -17.05
N SER A 11 -15.42 -45.08 -16.67
CA SER A 11 -15.84 -46.31 -17.32
C SER A 11 -17.34 -46.57 -17.16
N ILE A 12 -17.90 -46.37 -15.96
CA ILE A 12 -19.34 -46.58 -15.71
C ILE A 12 -20.19 -45.59 -16.54
N VAL A 13 -19.79 -44.31 -16.57
CA VAL A 13 -20.48 -43.30 -17.38
C VAL A 13 -20.36 -43.61 -18.87
N ALA A 14 -19.18 -44.03 -19.34
CA ALA A 14 -18.98 -44.40 -20.74
C ALA A 14 -19.83 -45.61 -21.16
N SER A 15 -19.94 -46.63 -20.30
CA SER A 15 -20.82 -47.79 -20.54
C SER A 15 -22.29 -47.38 -20.64
N LEU A 16 -22.79 -46.56 -19.70
CA LEU A 16 -24.17 -46.07 -19.74
C LEU A 16 -24.44 -45.29 -21.04
N LEU A 17 -23.52 -44.42 -21.46
CA LEU A 17 -23.67 -43.65 -22.70
C LEU A 17 -23.65 -44.51 -23.96
N ALA A 18 -22.90 -45.62 -23.96
CA ALA A 18 -22.83 -46.57 -25.07
C ALA A 18 -24.12 -47.37 -25.22
N ASP A 19 -24.81 -47.66 -24.10
CA ASP A 19 -26.07 -48.41 -24.06
C ASP A 19 -27.30 -47.56 -24.39
N LYS A 20 -27.11 -46.28 -24.75
CA LYS A 20 -28.19 -45.37 -25.08
C LYS A 20 -29.03 -45.89 -26.25
N PRO A 21 -30.37 -46.02 -26.10
CA PRO A 21 -31.22 -46.50 -27.17
C PRO A 21 -31.24 -45.54 -28.36
N ALA A 22 -31.42 -46.09 -29.57
CA ALA A 22 -31.54 -45.31 -30.79
C ALA A 22 -32.71 -44.30 -30.72
N GLU A 23 -32.60 -43.20 -31.45
CA GLU A 23 -33.61 -42.13 -31.42
C GLU A 23 -35.00 -42.60 -31.88
N ALA A 24 -35.05 -43.56 -32.81
CA ALA A 24 -36.27 -44.19 -33.29
C ALA A 24 -36.85 -45.26 -32.34
N ALA A 25 -36.21 -45.53 -31.20
CA ALA A 25 -36.69 -46.55 -30.26
C ALA A 25 -38.05 -46.16 -29.65
N PRO A 26 -38.91 -47.15 -29.34
CA PRO A 26 -40.19 -46.88 -28.73
C PRO A 26 -40.08 -46.22 -27.35
N PRO A 27 -41.07 -45.42 -26.91
CA PRO A 27 -40.99 -44.66 -25.67
C PRO A 27 -40.71 -45.49 -24.41
N TRP A 28 -41.27 -46.70 -24.30
CA TRP A 28 -41.08 -47.55 -23.11
C TRP A 28 -39.63 -48.01 -22.93
N VAL A 29 -38.94 -48.35 -24.03
CA VAL A 29 -37.51 -48.74 -24.00
C VAL A 29 -36.63 -47.58 -23.52
N LYS A 30 -36.99 -46.34 -23.87
CA LYS A 30 -36.27 -45.15 -23.40
C LYS A 30 -36.48 -44.91 -21.90
N VAL A 31 -37.69 -45.17 -21.40
CA VAL A 31 -38.00 -45.07 -19.96
C VAL A 31 -37.25 -46.13 -19.17
N ASP A 32 -37.25 -47.38 -19.63
CA ASP A 32 -36.52 -48.48 -18.97
C ASP A 32 -35.01 -48.18 -18.89
N TYR A 33 -34.41 -47.71 -19.99
CA TYR A 33 -33.01 -47.26 -20.02
C TYR A 33 -32.74 -46.11 -19.02
N ILE A 34 -33.64 -45.13 -18.92
CA ILE A 34 -33.49 -44.02 -17.96
C ILE A 34 -33.54 -44.55 -16.51
N ILE A 35 -34.44 -45.48 -16.21
CA ILE A 35 -34.56 -46.07 -14.86
C ILE A 35 -33.27 -46.82 -14.50
N GLU A 36 -32.74 -47.62 -15.41
CA GLU A 36 -31.49 -48.36 -15.20
C GLU A 36 -30.28 -47.45 -15.06
N ALA A 37 -30.18 -46.42 -15.92
CA ALA A 37 -29.12 -45.42 -15.84
C ALA A 37 -29.16 -44.64 -14.51
N LEU A 38 -30.35 -44.23 -14.07
CA LEU A 38 -30.53 -43.55 -12.78
C LEU A 38 -30.18 -44.46 -11.60
N THR A 39 -30.58 -45.73 -11.66
CA THR A 39 -30.29 -46.71 -10.61
C THR A 39 -28.79 -46.97 -10.47
N THR A 40 -28.07 -46.98 -11.60
CA THR A 40 -26.61 -47.13 -11.63
C THR A 40 -25.88 -45.86 -11.18
N LEU A 41 -26.40 -44.67 -11.50
CA LEU A 41 -25.74 -43.39 -11.17
C LEU A 41 -25.91 -42.96 -9.70
N ILE A 42 -27.01 -43.32 -9.04
CA ILE A 42 -27.24 -42.96 -7.63
C ILE A 42 -26.09 -43.39 -6.69
N PRO A 43 -25.63 -44.66 -6.67
CA PRO A 43 -24.54 -45.07 -5.79
C PRO A 43 -23.21 -44.41 -6.16
N VAL A 44 -22.97 -44.18 -7.46
CA VAL A 44 -21.79 -43.47 -7.94
C VAL A 44 -21.72 -42.04 -7.38
N LEU A 45 -22.84 -41.32 -7.40
CA LEU A 45 -22.91 -39.96 -6.84
C LEU A 45 -22.69 -39.95 -5.32
N ALA A 46 -23.17 -40.97 -4.61
CA ALA A 46 -22.93 -41.11 -3.18
C ALA A 46 -21.43 -41.30 -2.87
N GLU A 47 -20.72 -42.12 -3.65
CA GLU A 47 -19.27 -42.30 -3.51
C GLU A 47 -18.48 -41.02 -3.80
N VAL A 48 -18.89 -40.25 -4.82
CA VAL A 48 -18.29 -38.95 -5.13
C VAL A 48 -18.48 -37.98 -3.97
N ALA A 49 -19.68 -37.92 -3.39
CA ALA A 49 -19.94 -37.05 -2.23
C ALA A 49 -19.06 -37.42 -1.03
N VAL A 50 -18.88 -38.70 -0.73
CA VAL A 50 -17.97 -39.17 0.34
C VAL A 50 -16.52 -38.77 0.04
N GLY A 51 -16.06 -38.93 -1.20
CA GLY A 51 -14.72 -38.54 -1.61
C GLY A 51 -14.47 -37.03 -1.49
N GLN A 52 -15.48 -36.22 -1.84
CA GLN A 52 -15.41 -34.76 -1.67
C GLN A 52 -15.29 -34.36 -0.19
N THR A 53 -16.07 -34.97 0.70
CA THR A 53 -15.95 -34.72 2.15
C THR A 53 -14.55 -35.05 2.67
N GLN A 54 -13.99 -36.19 2.26
CA GLN A 54 -12.64 -36.59 2.66
C GLN A 54 -11.55 -35.63 2.14
N LEU A 55 -11.71 -35.12 0.92
CA LEU A 55 -10.81 -34.11 0.37
C LEU A 55 -10.87 -32.80 1.16
N VAL A 56 -12.08 -32.34 1.49
CA VAL A 56 -12.26 -31.12 2.30
C VAL A 56 -11.63 -31.30 3.68
N GLU A 57 -11.87 -32.43 4.35
CA GLU A 57 -11.24 -32.73 5.65
C GLU A 57 -9.71 -32.76 5.55
N GLY A 58 -9.16 -33.37 4.49
CA GLY A 58 -7.72 -33.40 4.22
C GLY A 58 -7.14 -32.00 3.99
N GLN A 59 -7.84 -31.16 3.23
CA GLN A 59 -7.46 -29.77 3.00
C GLN A 59 -7.50 -28.95 4.29
N THR A 60 -8.53 -29.11 5.12
CA THR A 60 -8.63 -28.45 6.43
C THR A 60 -7.43 -28.80 7.31
N ARG A 61 -7.07 -30.09 7.41
CA ARG A 61 -5.89 -30.53 8.18
C ARG A 61 -4.58 -29.96 7.64
N LEU A 62 -4.44 -29.87 6.32
CA LEU A 62 -3.26 -29.25 5.70
C LEU A 62 -3.18 -27.75 6.02
N VAL A 63 -4.30 -27.03 5.96
CA VAL A 63 -4.36 -25.61 6.33
C VAL A 63 -3.98 -25.42 7.80
N GLU A 64 -4.52 -26.23 8.71
CA GLU A 64 -4.18 -26.18 10.15
C GLU A 64 -2.68 -26.45 10.38
N ALA A 65 -2.11 -27.48 9.73
CA ALA A 65 -0.70 -27.80 9.84
C ALA A 65 0.20 -26.67 9.32
N ILE A 66 -0.17 -26.03 8.20
CA ILE A 66 0.54 -24.88 7.66
C ILE A 66 0.45 -23.69 8.63
N GLN A 67 -0.74 -23.41 9.19
CA GLN A 67 -0.91 -22.34 10.17
C GLN A 67 -0.08 -22.57 11.44
N GLN A 68 -0.03 -23.80 11.95
CA GLN A 68 0.82 -24.16 13.09
C GLN A 68 2.31 -24.01 12.78
N TRP A 69 2.75 -24.43 11.59
CA TRP A 69 4.14 -24.29 11.13
C TRP A 69 4.54 -22.82 10.94
N LEU A 70 3.65 -21.97 10.45
CA LEU A 70 3.84 -20.52 10.33
C LEU A 70 3.91 -19.84 11.71
N ALA A 71 3.00 -20.19 12.62
CA ALA A 71 2.99 -19.67 13.98
C ALA A 71 4.28 -20.02 14.74
N ALA A 72 4.82 -21.22 14.55
CA ALA A 72 6.11 -21.63 15.12
C ALA A 72 7.30 -20.79 14.60
N GLN A 73 7.16 -20.14 13.44
CA GLN A 73 8.15 -19.20 12.88
C GLN A 73 7.89 -17.74 13.27
N GLY A 74 6.90 -17.47 14.13
CA GLY A 74 6.50 -16.12 14.50
C GLY A 74 5.72 -15.38 13.40
N ILE A 75 5.29 -16.08 12.35
CA ILE A 75 4.47 -15.53 11.28
C ILE A 75 3.00 -15.75 11.68
N ALA A 76 2.29 -14.65 11.94
CA ALA A 76 0.88 -14.71 12.30
C ALA A 76 0.05 -15.33 11.14
N PRO A 77 -0.93 -16.19 11.44
CA PRO A 77 -1.75 -16.82 10.42
C PRO A 77 -2.59 -15.78 9.63
N PRO A 78 -2.88 -16.05 8.35
CA PRO A 78 -3.67 -15.15 7.51
C PRO A 78 -5.10 -15.03 8.07
N GLY A 79 -5.53 -13.79 8.36
CA GLY A 79 -6.80 -13.49 9.01
C GLY A 79 -6.65 -12.69 10.32
N VAL A 80 -5.43 -12.60 10.86
CA VAL A 80 -5.07 -11.47 11.74
C VAL A 80 -4.90 -10.27 10.82
N GLU A 81 -5.81 -9.30 10.88
CA GLU A 81 -5.50 -7.96 10.40
C GLU A 81 -4.23 -7.55 11.13
N VAL A 82 -3.09 -7.60 10.43
CA VAL A 82 -1.91 -6.89 10.88
C VAL A 82 -2.27 -5.43 10.70
N THR A 83 -2.99 -4.86 11.67
CA THR A 83 -3.11 -3.43 11.82
C THR A 83 -1.70 -2.96 12.12
N VAL A 84 -0.92 -2.68 11.08
CA VAL A 84 0.31 -1.91 11.21
C VAL A 84 -0.13 -0.51 11.61
N SER A 85 -0.39 -0.32 12.91
CA SER A 85 -0.44 0.99 13.50
C SER A 85 1.00 1.50 13.45
N ALA A 86 1.37 2.14 12.34
CA ALA A 86 2.47 3.10 12.35
C ALA A 86 1.87 4.35 12.99
N PRO A 87 2.09 4.61 14.29
CA PRO A 87 1.63 5.84 14.90
C PRO A 87 2.25 6.98 14.10
N TRP A 88 1.41 7.91 13.65
CA TRP A 88 1.81 9.06 12.86
C TRP A 88 2.58 10.02 13.75
N VAL A 89 3.86 9.76 13.93
CA VAL A 89 4.71 10.52 14.87
C VAL A 89 5.55 11.48 14.06
N ALA A 90 5.57 12.73 14.51
CA ALA A 90 6.50 13.71 13.99
C ALA A 90 7.92 13.31 14.42
N LYS A 91 8.83 13.23 13.46
CA LYS A 91 10.27 13.19 13.73
C LYS A 91 10.68 14.49 14.41
N GLU A 92 11.76 14.43 15.19
CA GLU A 92 12.40 15.62 15.76
C GLU A 92 12.64 16.70 14.70
N PRO A 93 12.31 17.97 14.99
CA PRO A 93 12.53 19.06 14.05
C PRO A 93 14.00 19.18 13.65
N GLU A 94 14.24 19.23 12.35
CA GLU A 94 15.55 19.42 11.76
C GLU A 94 15.72 20.88 11.35
N GLN A 95 16.64 21.61 12.00
CA GLN A 95 16.99 22.96 11.55
C GLN A 95 17.72 22.89 10.21
N ILE A 96 17.24 23.66 9.24
CA ILE A 96 17.78 23.73 7.87
C ILE A 96 18.31 25.12 7.50
N PHE A 97 18.02 26.14 8.31
CA PHE A 97 18.59 27.47 8.17
C PHE A 97 18.55 28.17 9.54
N SER A 98 19.64 28.82 9.93
CA SER A 98 19.61 29.77 11.06
C SER A 98 20.72 30.78 10.91
N GLN A 99 20.38 31.96 10.40
CA GLN A 99 21.37 32.99 10.11
C GLN A 99 20.83 34.40 10.36
N ALA A 100 21.74 35.30 10.70
CA ALA A 100 21.51 36.73 10.71
C ALA A 100 21.59 37.27 9.28
N ILE A 101 20.45 37.61 8.68
CA ILE A 101 20.41 38.21 7.34
C ILE A 101 20.66 39.71 7.44
N ARG A 102 21.63 40.22 6.68
CA ARG A 102 22.05 41.64 6.68
C ARG A 102 22.14 42.25 5.29
N THR A 103 21.57 41.58 4.30
CA THR A 103 21.63 41.98 2.89
C THR A 103 20.30 41.69 2.24
N ALA A 104 19.90 42.54 1.29
CA ALA A 104 18.78 42.27 0.40
C ALA A 104 19.27 41.31 -0.69
N ALA A 105 18.92 40.03 -0.57
CA ALA A 105 19.39 38.99 -1.46
C ALA A 105 18.49 37.75 -1.38
N ILE A 106 18.79 36.78 -2.25
CA ILE A 106 18.22 35.43 -2.18
C ILE A 106 19.17 34.53 -1.40
N PHE A 107 18.62 33.83 -0.43
CA PHE A 107 19.29 32.80 0.37
C PHE A 107 18.61 31.45 0.14
N TYR A 108 19.32 30.39 0.49
CA TYR A 108 18.81 29.02 0.40
C TYR A 108 19.05 28.33 1.74
N SER A 109 18.21 27.35 2.06
CA SER A 109 18.47 26.45 3.18
C SER A 109 19.86 25.80 3.04
N ASP A 110 20.52 25.57 4.17
CA ASP A 110 21.89 25.02 4.24
C ASP A 110 21.95 23.58 3.71
N LYS A 111 20.80 22.89 3.67
CA LYS A 111 20.62 21.52 3.16
C LYS A 111 19.20 21.33 2.63
N MET A 112 19.02 20.28 1.83
CA MET A 112 17.70 19.80 1.44
C MET A 112 17.24 18.74 2.45
N VAL A 113 15.97 18.78 2.83
CA VAL A 113 15.31 17.82 3.69
C VAL A 113 15.01 16.58 2.87
N ASN A 114 15.52 15.42 3.29
CA ASN A 114 15.16 14.14 2.70
C ASN A 114 13.72 13.75 3.13
N TRP A 115 12.78 13.88 2.20
CA TRP A 115 11.36 13.55 2.39
C TRP A 115 10.94 12.29 1.62
N THR A 116 11.89 11.41 1.29
CA THR A 116 11.63 10.16 0.53
C THR A 116 10.73 9.15 1.26
N ARG A 117 10.70 9.19 2.59
CA ARG A 117 9.94 8.25 3.44
C ARG A 117 8.86 8.94 4.26
N GLY A 118 8.79 10.27 4.20
CA GLY A 118 7.81 11.04 4.94
C GLY A 118 6.48 11.11 4.22
N LYS A 119 5.41 11.27 5.00
CA LYS A 119 4.05 11.42 4.46
C LYS A 119 3.57 12.86 4.51
N ARG A 120 3.98 13.63 5.52
CA ARG A 120 3.76 15.07 5.61
C ARG A 120 5.07 15.76 5.94
N LEU A 121 5.24 16.96 5.41
CA LEU A 121 6.35 17.86 5.71
C LEU A 121 5.76 19.19 6.17
N SER A 122 6.28 19.71 7.28
CA SER A 122 5.99 21.05 7.78
C SER A 122 7.29 21.81 7.95
N ILE A 123 7.39 22.96 7.30
CA ILE A 123 8.49 23.90 7.44
C ILE A 123 8.03 25.02 8.36
N LYS A 124 8.60 25.08 9.57
CA LYS A 124 8.38 26.17 10.51
C LYS A 124 9.41 27.26 10.25
N VAL A 125 8.94 28.49 10.09
CA VAL A 125 9.78 29.68 9.95
C VAL A 125 9.53 30.59 11.15
N GLU A 126 10.60 31.00 11.80
CA GLU A 126 10.59 31.94 12.93
C GLU A 126 11.58 33.06 12.63
N SER A 127 11.06 34.28 12.52
CA SER A 127 11.83 35.48 12.21
C SER A 127 11.89 36.39 13.43
N SER A 128 13.10 36.79 13.80
CA SER A 128 13.34 37.95 14.66
C SER A 128 13.87 39.16 13.88
N LEU A 129 13.83 39.09 12.55
CA LEU A 129 14.25 40.17 11.66
C LEU A 129 13.35 41.39 11.82
N ASP A 130 13.92 42.58 11.60
CA ASP A 130 13.20 43.86 11.58
C ASP A 130 12.58 44.20 10.21
N GLN A 131 12.67 43.28 9.25
CA GLN A 131 12.10 43.38 7.90
C GLN A 131 11.40 42.07 7.54
N ASP A 132 10.43 42.17 6.62
CA ASP A 132 9.73 41.03 6.05
C ASP A 132 10.66 40.22 5.15
N CYS A 133 10.39 38.92 5.03
CA CYS A 133 11.08 38.03 4.08
C CYS A 133 10.09 37.08 3.43
N ASP A 134 10.31 36.77 2.16
CA ASP A 134 9.50 35.82 1.42
C ASP A 134 10.13 34.43 1.47
N ILE A 135 9.28 33.42 1.63
CA ILE A 135 9.62 32.02 1.83
C ILE A 135 8.98 31.21 0.71
N GLN A 136 9.81 30.59 -0.12
CA GLN A 136 9.40 29.67 -1.17
C GLN A 136 9.94 28.28 -0.87
N LEU A 137 9.07 27.27 -0.86
CA LEU A 137 9.54 25.89 -0.85
C LEU A 137 10.13 25.54 -2.22
N ILE A 138 11.27 24.85 -2.21
CA ILE A 138 11.92 24.36 -3.44
C ILE A 138 12.09 22.85 -3.37
N GLY A 139 11.85 22.14 -4.47
CA GLY A 139 11.87 20.68 -4.54
C GLY A 139 12.83 20.18 -5.60
N ASN A 140 13.46 19.03 -5.34
CA ASN A 140 14.32 18.35 -6.30
C ASN A 140 14.29 16.82 -6.12
N ILE A 141 14.69 16.10 -7.17
CA ILE A 141 14.83 14.64 -7.14
C ILE A 141 16.18 14.19 -6.56
N ALA A 142 17.15 15.09 -6.48
CA ALA A 142 18.47 14.87 -5.90
C ALA A 142 18.68 15.77 -4.67
N ASP A 143 19.60 15.38 -3.78
CA ASP A 143 19.96 16.12 -2.57
C ASP A 143 20.83 17.35 -2.91
N THR A 144 20.22 18.28 -3.65
CA THR A 144 20.87 19.48 -4.16
C THR A 144 19.81 20.55 -4.46
N ARG A 145 20.17 21.80 -4.18
CA ARG A 145 19.37 22.97 -4.55
C ARG A 145 19.52 23.35 -6.03
N GLU A 146 20.55 22.85 -6.70
CA GLU A 146 20.81 23.16 -8.10
C GLU A 146 19.68 22.59 -8.97
N LEU A 147 19.07 23.46 -9.78
CA LEU A 147 17.89 23.14 -10.60
C LEU A 147 16.64 22.71 -9.80
N ALA A 148 16.57 23.05 -8.51
CA ALA A 148 15.36 22.86 -7.73
C ALA A 148 14.23 23.77 -8.25
N THR A 149 13.01 23.27 -8.20
CA THR A 149 11.81 23.97 -8.69
C THR A 149 10.95 24.47 -7.54
N ASP A 150 10.27 25.58 -7.73
CA ASP A 150 9.34 26.13 -6.73
C ASP A 150 8.16 25.16 -6.52
N VAL A 151 7.80 24.93 -5.25
CA VAL A 151 6.73 24.03 -4.81
C VAL A 151 5.69 24.83 -4.05
N GLY A 152 4.46 24.88 -4.55
CA GLY A 152 3.37 25.63 -3.93
C GLY A 152 3.59 27.16 -3.94
N ASP A 153 2.92 27.84 -3.02
CA ASP A 153 2.86 29.30 -2.98
C ASP A 153 4.09 29.95 -2.34
N LEU A 154 4.41 31.17 -2.79
CA LEU A 154 5.34 32.09 -2.12
C LEU A 154 4.64 32.69 -0.89
N LEU A 155 5.22 32.52 0.30
CA LEU A 155 4.64 32.99 1.55
C LEU A 155 5.51 34.07 2.19
N THR A 156 4.89 35.19 2.59
CA THR A 156 5.60 36.26 3.32
C THR A 156 5.62 35.96 4.82
N CYS A 157 6.82 35.94 5.40
CA CYS A 157 7.04 35.98 6.83
C CYS A 157 7.32 37.43 7.25
N LEU A 158 6.34 38.02 7.95
CA LEU A 158 6.43 39.40 8.43
C LEU A 158 7.61 39.56 9.43
N ALA A 159 8.09 40.80 9.56
CA ALA A 159 9.10 41.20 10.53
C ALA A 159 8.71 40.75 11.95
N GLY A 160 9.65 40.13 12.66
CA GLY A 160 9.41 39.56 13.99
C GLY A 160 8.35 38.44 14.04
N GLY A 161 7.91 37.95 12.89
CA GLY A 161 6.79 37.03 12.75
C GLY A 161 7.20 35.56 12.69
N ASN A 162 6.21 34.71 12.49
CA ASN A 162 6.42 33.29 12.22
C ASN A 162 5.32 32.77 11.30
N ILE A 163 5.66 31.82 10.45
CA ILE A 163 4.73 31.14 9.55
C ILE A 163 5.01 29.65 9.54
N SER A 164 4.08 28.87 8.98
CA SER A 164 4.31 27.47 8.64
C SER A 164 4.04 27.30 7.15
N ALA A 165 4.98 26.69 6.44
CA ALA A 165 4.87 26.35 5.03
C ALA A 165 4.88 24.82 4.89
N GLY A 166 4.12 24.28 3.95
CA GLY A 166 4.15 22.86 3.65
C GLY A 166 3.61 22.63 2.24
N PRO A 167 4.12 21.62 1.53
CA PRO A 167 3.60 21.30 0.21
C PRO A 167 2.14 20.83 0.28
N SER A 168 1.40 21.06 -0.80
CA SER A 168 0.09 20.43 -1.01
C SER A 168 0.20 18.91 -1.02
N TRP A 169 -0.92 18.21 -0.91
CA TRP A 169 -0.92 16.74 -0.93
C TRP A 169 -0.33 16.15 -2.22
N ASP A 170 -0.61 16.78 -3.36
CA ASP A 170 -0.18 16.30 -4.69
C ASP A 170 1.22 16.82 -5.09
N ASP A 171 1.74 17.83 -4.37
CA ASP A 171 3.02 18.46 -4.64
C ASP A 171 4.12 17.73 -3.87
N TRP A 172 4.73 16.71 -4.49
CA TRP A 172 5.74 15.89 -3.82
C TRP A 172 7.09 15.92 -4.54
N HIS A 173 8.17 16.11 -3.77
CA HIS A 173 9.54 15.92 -4.21
C HIS A 173 10.35 15.14 -3.14
N PRO A 174 11.30 14.26 -3.57
CA PRO A 174 12.18 13.51 -2.67
C PRO A 174 13.00 14.39 -1.72
N TYR A 175 13.46 15.55 -2.19
CA TYR A 175 14.27 16.49 -1.44
C TYR A 175 13.62 17.87 -1.48
N ILE A 176 13.37 18.46 -0.30
CA ILE A 176 12.72 19.77 -0.17
C ILE A 176 13.64 20.73 0.58
N GLY A 177 13.85 21.93 0.05
CA GLY A 177 14.54 23.02 0.72
C GLY A 177 13.67 24.28 0.75
N VAL A 178 14.30 25.39 1.12
CA VAL A 178 13.65 26.70 1.16
C VAL A 178 14.52 27.72 0.44
N ARG A 179 13.91 28.51 -0.44
CA ARG A 179 14.46 29.76 -0.97
C ARG A 179 13.88 30.91 -0.14
N ILE A 180 14.75 31.77 0.34
CA ILE A 180 14.41 32.93 1.18
C ILE A 180 14.77 34.17 0.38
N GLU A 181 13.86 35.13 0.28
CA GLU A 181 14.12 36.40 -0.38
C GLU A 181 13.89 37.56 0.59
N THR A 182 14.88 38.44 0.69
CA THR A 182 14.77 39.70 1.43
C THR A 182 14.85 40.86 0.45
N ALA A 183 13.71 41.53 0.22
CA ALA A 183 13.66 42.71 -0.65
C ALA A 183 14.38 43.92 -0.03
N VAL A 184 14.33 44.03 1.30
CA VAL A 184 15.01 45.07 2.08
C VAL A 184 15.98 44.41 3.05
N ALA A 185 17.19 44.94 3.15
CA ALA A 185 18.22 44.40 4.03
C ALA A 185 17.81 44.57 5.50
N PRO A 186 17.61 43.48 6.28
CA PRO A 186 17.36 43.59 7.71
C PRO A 186 18.58 44.17 8.43
N THR A 187 18.34 44.97 9.46
CA THR A 187 19.41 45.54 10.29
C THR A 187 19.64 44.75 11.57
N ALA A 188 18.64 43.97 12.00
CA ALA A 188 18.69 43.18 13.22
C ALA A 188 18.03 41.80 13.04
N GLY A 189 18.18 40.94 14.04
CA GLY A 189 17.50 39.64 14.11
C GLY A 189 18.21 38.47 13.43
N ILE A 190 17.57 37.32 13.55
CA ILE A 190 17.94 36.00 13.01
C ILE A 190 16.67 35.38 12.43
N LEU A 191 16.81 34.74 11.28
CA LEU A 191 15.78 33.89 10.69
C LEU A 191 16.15 32.44 10.96
N THR A 192 15.25 31.69 11.58
CA THR A 192 15.40 30.26 11.85
C THR A 192 14.32 29.49 11.12
N ILE A 193 14.73 28.43 10.41
CA ILE A 193 13.84 27.55 9.67
C ILE A 193 14.11 26.10 10.05
N SER A 194 13.05 25.40 10.42
CA SER A 194 13.09 24.00 10.83
C SER A 194 12.08 23.18 10.04
N ALA A 195 12.47 21.96 9.68
CA ALA A 195 11.64 21.01 8.97
C ALA A 195 11.20 19.88 9.90
N VAL A 196 9.92 19.53 9.86
CA VAL A 196 9.32 18.45 10.64
C VAL A 196 8.67 17.48 9.67
N ILE A 197 9.10 16.23 9.71
CA ILE A 197 8.55 15.14 8.89
C ILE A 197 7.63 14.30 9.77
N GLN A 198 6.44 13.98 9.28
CA GLN A 198 5.57 12.97 9.87
C GLN A 198 5.72 11.65 9.10
N GLU A 199 6.00 10.56 9.81
CA GLU A 199 6.21 9.20 9.28
C GLU A 199 5.15 8.22 9.82
#